data_AF-A0A2S5MBX4-F1
#
_entry.id   AF-A0A2S5MBX4-F1
#
_cell.length_a   1.000
_cell.length_b   1.000
_cell.length_c   1.000
_cell.angle_alpha   90.00
_cell.angle_beta   90.00
_cell.angle_gamma   90.00
#
_symmetry.space_group_name_H-M   'P 1'
#
loop_
_entity.id
_entity.type
_entity.pdbx_description
1 polymer ?
#
loop_
_entity_poly.entity_id
_entity_poly.type
_entity_poly.pdbx_seq_one_letter_code
_entity_poly.pdbx_strand_id
1 'polypeptide(L)'
;MSKPALDKDLKKLVQVEKATQEISRTLATPGLLIIFMVGAVVVATRAMDQSSYAHFVVIAAVIAAYMAVNIGANDVANNMGPAVGSRVLTMTGAIAIAAFFEAAGAILAGGDVVQTVAKGLLIEDHGIVDISFIHVMMAALLAAALWIHLATFLGAPVSTTHAIVGGVMGSGAAAAGFAAVNWSVMGIIAASWVISPIFGGLFAAILLGLIKSLIIYRKDKVAAARRWVPPLVGLMAGVFAMYLATKGLSRIWRPALEIVIVIGFIGFALGFFVARPWVERRAALIENRRKAIAELFALPLVGAVALLSFAHGANDVANAVGPLAAIVAVAQQTSSGVGQVALPFWVLAIGALGISLGLTLFGPKLIRLVGEKITKMDPIRAYCVALSAATTVLVASALGLPVSSTHIAVGAVFGVGYLREYITNRGVPNPAVSPRSVFLEPSKLNATPEEAITNFRKREKRMLIRRQHVFAIGAAWVITVPAAGFLAAACYMLMTAVSG
;
A
#
# COMPACT_ATOMS: atom_id res chain seq x y z
N MET A 1 19.18 46.59 35.25
CA MET A 1 17.71 46.75 35.38
C MET A 1 17.08 45.37 35.43
N SER A 2 16.49 44.99 36.56
CA SER A 2 15.76 43.73 36.73
C SER A 2 14.53 43.72 35.81
N LYS A 3 14.31 42.63 35.07
CA LYS A 3 13.08 42.47 34.27
C LYS A 3 11.87 42.57 35.22
N PRO A 4 10.85 43.39 34.91
CA PRO A 4 9.70 43.58 35.79
C PRO A 4 9.02 42.23 36.05
N ALA A 5 8.56 42.00 37.28
CA ALA A 5 8.02 40.71 37.73
C ALA A 5 6.94 40.14 36.77
N LEU A 6 6.17 41.02 36.14
CA LEU A 6 5.15 40.70 35.13
C LEU A 6 5.72 39.95 33.91
N ASP A 7 6.90 40.32 33.40
CA ASP A 7 7.55 39.64 32.28
C ASP A 7 8.00 38.22 32.63
N LYS A 8 8.31 37.98 33.91
CA LYS A 8 8.72 36.67 34.41
C LYS A 8 7.51 35.74 34.54
N ASP A 9 6.38 36.27 34.99
CA ASP A 9 5.16 35.48 35.17
C ASP A 9 4.43 35.23 33.84
N LEU A 10 4.42 36.19 32.89
CA LEU A 10 3.98 35.92 31.51
C LEU A 10 4.82 34.84 30.84
N LYS A 11 6.14 34.85 31.04
CA LYS A 11 7.01 33.79 30.50
C LYS A 11 6.73 32.43 31.10
N LYS A 12 6.43 32.35 32.39
CA LYS A 12 6.00 31.10 33.03
C LYS A 12 4.67 30.62 32.44
N LEU A 13 3.68 31.50 32.28
CA LEU A 13 2.40 31.14 31.66
C LEU A 13 2.57 30.63 30.23
N VAL A 14 3.38 31.31 29.41
CA VAL A 14 3.71 30.85 28.04
C VAL A 14 4.48 29.52 28.06
N GLN A 15 5.37 29.30 29.02
CA GLN A 15 6.07 28.03 29.18
C GLN A 15 5.13 26.91 29.61
N VAL A 16 4.20 27.19 30.54
CA VAL A 16 3.17 26.24 30.96
C VAL A 16 2.24 25.94 29.80
N GLU A 17 1.76 26.94 29.05
CA GLU A 17 0.92 26.73 27.88
C GLU A 17 1.62 25.88 26.81
N LYS A 18 2.91 26.17 26.51
CA LYS A 18 3.71 25.34 25.59
C LYS A 18 3.90 23.92 26.10
N ALA A 19 4.23 23.75 27.39
CA ALA A 19 4.39 22.43 28.00
C ALA A 19 3.07 21.65 27.99
N THR A 20 1.95 22.30 28.32
CA THR A 20 0.60 21.72 28.23
C THR A 20 0.25 21.36 26.79
N GLN A 21 0.61 22.19 25.82
CA GLN A 21 0.36 21.93 24.40
C GLN A 21 1.22 20.77 23.87
N GLU A 22 2.47 20.63 24.33
CA GLU A 22 3.35 19.49 24.02
C GLU A 22 2.87 18.20 24.67
N ILE A 23 2.48 18.24 25.96
CA ILE A 23 1.90 17.10 26.69
C ILE A 23 0.58 16.68 26.05
N SER A 24 -0.32 17.64 25.76
CA SER A 24 -1.61 17.39 25.10
C SER A 24 -1.42 16.74 23.73
N ARG A 25 -0.47 17.21 22.91
CA ARG A 25 -0.14 16.58 21.62
C ARG A 25 0.41 15.16 21.77
N THR A 26 1.20 14.92 22.82
CA THR A 26 1.77 13.60 23.10
C THR A 26 0.72 12.61 23.60
N LEU A 27 -0.25 13.06 24.40
CA LEU A 27 -1.36 12.26 24.93
C LEU A 27 -2.54 12.10 23.95
N ALA A 28 -2.69 12.99 22.98
CA ALA A 28 -3.79 12.94 22.01
C ALA A 28 -3.78 11.65 21.16
N THR A 29 -2.59 11.19 20.76
CA THR A 29 -2.44 9.97 19.95
C THR A 29 -2.92 8.71 20.69
N PRO A 30 -2.38 8.37 21.88
CA PRO A 30 -2.90 7.22 22.64
C PRO A 30 -4.37 7.41 23.06
N GLY A 31 -4.81 8.63 23.37
CA GLY A 31 -6.22 8.92 23.70
C GLY A 31 -7.18 8.59 22.56
N LEU A 32 -6.88 9.02 21.32
CA LEU A 32 -7.69 8.71 20.14
C LEU A 32 -7.73 7.21 19.84
N LEU A 33 -6.62 6.50 20.04
CA LEU A 33 -6.58 5.04 19.88
C LEU A 33 -7.47 4.34 20.90
N ILE A 34 -7.41 4.74 22.17
CA ILE A 34 -8.29 4.18 23.22
C ILE A 34 -9.76 4.42 22.89
N ILE A 35 -10.12 5.65 22.49
CA ILE A 35 -11.50 5.97 22.09
C ILE A 35 -11.95 5.08 20.92
N PHE A 36 -11.09 4.88 19.93
CA PHE A 36 -11.38 4.02 18.80
C PHE A 36 -11.58 2.55 19.21
N MET A 37 -10.70 2.01 20.07
CA MET A 37 -10.84 0.63 20.59
C MET A 37 -12.11 0.46 21.43
N VAL A 38 -12.42 1.43 22.29
CA VAL A 38 -13.68 1.43 23.07
C VAL A 38 -14.89 1.49 22.14
N GLY A 39 -14.83 2.30 21.08
CA GLY A 39 -15.85 2.33 20.04
C GLY A 39 -16.03 0.97 19.36
N ALA A 40 -14.95 0.27 19.02
CA ALA A 40 -15.01 -1.08 18.46
C ALA A 40 -15.65 -2.08 19.43
N VAL A 41 -15.35 -2.00 20.73
CA VAL A 41 -16.00 -2.80 21.78
C VAL A 41 -17.51 -2.53 21.81
N VAL A 42 -17.92 -1.25 21.89
CA VAL A 42 -19.35 -0.89 21.97
C VAL A 42 -20.12 -1.38 20.74
N VAL A 43 -19.54 -1.23 19.55
CA VAL A 43 -20.16 -1.66 18.29
C VAL A 43 -20.25 -3.19 18.23
N ALA A 44 -19.16 -3.90 18.57
CA ALA A 44 -19.15 -5.37 18.55
C ALA A 44 -20.14 -5.96 19.56
N THR A 45 -20.18 -5.42 20.79
CA THR A 45 -21.13 -5.86 21.83
C THR A 45 -22.58 -5.61 21.43
N ARG A 46 -22.88 -4.54 20.68
CA ARG A 46 -24.23 -4.29 20.17
C ARG A 46 -24.60 -5.15 18.97
N ALA A 47 -23.63 -5.52 18.15
CA ALA A 47 -23.84 -6.34 16.97
C ALA A 47 -23.98 -7.83 17.29
N MET A 48 -23.50 -8.26 18.46
CA MET A 48 -23.64 -9.62 18.96
C MET A 48 -24.80 -9.70 19.93
N ASP A 49 -25.79 -10.55 19.63
CA ASP A 49 -26.80 -10.98 20.61
C ASP A 49 -26.14 -11.83 21.72
N GLN A 50 -26.92 -12.42 22.64
CA GLN A 50 -26.42 -13.37 23.66
C GLN A 50 -25.90 -14.71 23.07
N SER A 51 -25.16 -14.65 21.97
CA SER A 51 -24.44 -15.78 21.37
C SER A 51 -23.35 -16.28 22.32
N SER A 52 -23.14 -17.60 22.33
CA SER A 52 -22.12 -18.25 23.17
C SER A 52 -20.70 -17.74 22.91
N TYR A 53 -20.45 -17.17 21.72
CA TYR A 53 -19.14 -16.67 21.29
C TYR A 53 -19.01 -15.14 21.27
N ALA A 54 -20.00 -14.39 21.81
CA ALA A 54 -20.02 -12.93 21.77
C ALA A 54 -18.73 -12.28 22.32
N HIS A 55 -18.20 -12.82 23.42
CA HIS A 55 -16.98 -12.32 24.05
C HIS A 55 -15.74 -12.46 23.15
N PHE A 56 -15.61 -13.56 22.41
CA PHE A 56 -14.54 -13.74 21.44
C PHE A 56 -14.64 -12.73 20.29
N VAL A 57 -15.85 -12.45 19.80
CA VAL A 57 -16.06 -11.44 18.75
C VAL A 57 -15.65 -10.05 19.22
N VAL A 58 -15.97 -9.66 20.47
CA VAL A 58 -15.55 -8.37 21.03
C VAL A 58 -14.03 -8.27 21.13
N ILE A 59 -13.35 -9.31 21.63
CA ILE A 59 -11.89 -9.34 21.71
C ILE A 59 -11.28 -9.27 20.30
N ALA A 60 -11.78 -10.08 19.36
CA ALA A 60 -11.35 -10.07 17.98
C ALA A 60 -11.56 -8.71 17.31
N ALA A 61 -12.64 -8.00 17.62
CA ALA A 61 -12.91 -6.66 17.09
C ALA A 61 -11.86 -5.64 17.56
N VAL A 62 -11.41 -5.72 18.81
CA VAL A 62 -10.31 -4.88 19.33
C VAL A 62 -8.99 -5.23 18.65
N ILE A 63 -8.68 -6.51 18.50
CA ILE A 63 -7.45 -6.95 17.82
C ILE A 63 -7.47 -6.52 16.35
N ALA A 64 -8.62 -6.64 15.66
CA ALA A 64 -8.78 -6.21 14.28
C ALA A 64 -8.70 -4.68 14.13
N ALA A 65 -9.27 -3.92 15.07
CA ALA A 65 -9.11 -2.47 15.13
C ALA A 65 -7.64 -2.08 15.29
N TYR A 66 -6.91 -2.79 16.15
CA TYR A 66 -5.47 -2.60 16.35
C TYR A 66 -4.65 -2.96 15.10
N MET A 67 -4.96 -4.08 14.46
CA MET A 67 -4.39 -4.49 13.17
C MET A 67 -4.63 -3.43 12.09
N ALA A 68 -5.86 -2.92 11.97
CA ALA A 68 -6.22 -1.88 11.00
C ALA A 68 -5.41 -0.59 11.19
N VAL A 69 -5.20 -0.15 12.44
CA VAL A 69 -4.33 0.98 12.76
C VAL A 69 -2.89 0.71 12.31
N ASN A 70 -2.36 -0.49 12.55
CA ASN A 70 -1.00 -0.84 12.16
C ASN A 70 -0.84 -0.93 10.63
N ILE A 71 -1.85 -1.41 9.90
CA ILE A 71 -1.88 -1.40 8.43
C ILE A 71 -1.79 0.03 7.91
N GLY A 72 -2.66 0.92 8.39
CA GLY A 72 -2.67 2.32 7.98
C GLY A 72 -1.36 3.05 8.29
N ALA A 73 -0.73 2.73 9.42
CA ALA A 73 0.58 3.25 9.78
C ALA A 73 1.68 2.78 8.81
N ASN A 74 1.76 1.47 8.54
CA ASN A 74 2.82 0.85 7.74
C ASN A 74 2.76 1.26 6.26
N ASP A 75 1.57 1.30 5.66
CA ASP A 75 1.44 1.29 4.21
C ASP A 75 1.25 2.65 3.55
N VAL A 76 0.88 3.68 4.31
CA VAL A 76 0.71 5.06 3.81
C VAL A 76 1.91 5.58 3.01
N ALA A 77 3.12 5.18 3.40
CA ALA A 77 4.33 5.59 2.72
C ALA A 77 4.42 5.04 1.28
N ASN A 78 3.84 3.86 1.03
CA ASN A 78 3.78 3.25 -0.30
C ASN A 78 2.80 4.00 -1.20
N ASN A 79 1.69 4.47 -0.64
CA ASN A 79 0.63 5.16 -1.38
C ASN A 79 0.98 6.63 -1.69
N MET A 80 1.50 7.35 -0.69
CA MET A 80 1.70 8.81 -0.77
C MET A 80 3.16 9.23 -0.93
N GLY A 81 4.12 8.33 -0.73
CA GLY A 81 5.55 8.59 -0.89
C GLY A 81 5.92 9.23 -2.23
N PRO A 82 5.43 8.72 -3.38
CA PRO A 82 5.68 9.33 -4.69
C PRO A 82 5.22 10.78 -4.83
N ALA A 83 4.05 11.12 -4.28
CA ALA A 83 3.44 12.44 -4.40
C ALA A 83 4.13 13.49 -3.51
N VAL A 84 4.44 13.10 -2.28
CA VAL A 84 5.12 13.96 -1.30
C VAL A 84 6.61 14.10 -1.66
N GLY A 85 7.27 13.00 -2.05
CA GLY A 85 8.67 13.00 -2.47
C GLY A 85 8.93 13.80 -3.74
N SER A 86 7.96 13.87 -4.67
CA SER A 86 8.03 14.74 -5.85
C SER A 86 7.60 16.18 -5.61
N ARG A 87 7.20 16.53 -4.37
CA ARG A 87 6.74 17.85 -3.93
C ARG A 87 5.49 18.36 -4.63
N VAL A 88 4.64 17.45 -5.12
CA VAL A 88 3.35 17.80 -5.72
C VAL A 88 2.28 17.98 -4.64
N LEU A 89 2.33 17.18 -3.58
CA LEU A 89 1.41 17.27 -2.44
C LEU A 89 2.14 17.67 -1.16
N THR A 90 1.48 18.48 -0.34
CA THR A 90 1.88 18.71 1.05
C THR A 90 1.59 17.47 1.89
N MET A 91 2.25 17.33 3.03
CA MET A 91 2.00 16.21 3.95
C MET A 91 0.52 16.15 4.37
N THR A 92 -0.06 17.29 4.73
CA THR A 92 -1.48 17.37 5.13
C THR A 92 -2.41 16.98 3.99
N GLY A 93 -2.15 17.44 2.77
CA GLY A 93 -2.96 17.09 1.60
C GLY A 93 -2.87 15.60 1.26
N ALA A 94 -1.67 15.02 1.36
CA ALA A 94 -1.46 13.60 1.15
C ALA A 94 -2.24 12.74 2.17
N ILE A 95 -2.21 13.11 3.45
CA ILE A 95 -2.92 12.37 4.50
C ILE A 95 -4.44 12.47 4.33
N ALA A 96 -4.97 13.66 4.02
CA ALA A 96 -6.40 13.84 3.82
C ALA A 96 -6.93 13.03 2.63
N ILE A 97 -6.19 13.02 1.51
CA ILE A 97 -6.54 12.21 0.34
C ILE A 97 -6.45 10.71 0.68
N ALA A 98 -5.37 10.29 1.33
CA ALA A 98 -5.20 8.89 1.71
C ALA A 98 -6.36 8.42 2.59
N ALA A 99 -6.71 9.18 3.64
CA ALA A 99 -7.70 8.75 4.62
C ALA A 99 -9.07 8.55 3.97
N PHE A 100 -9.46 9.50 3.11
CA PHE A 100 -10.72 9.40 2.41
C PHE A 100 -10.74 8.23 1.41
N PHE A 101 -9.73 8.13 0.55
CA PHE A 101 -9.73 7.11 -0.50
C PHE A 101 -9.45 5.70 0.02
N GLU A 102 -8.62 5.52 1.04
CA GLU A 102 -8.42 4.22 1.69
C GLU A 102 -9.72 3.74 2.36
N ALA A 103 -10.41 4.61 3.11
CA ALA A 103 -11.71 4.27 3.68
C ALA A 103 -12.75 3.93 2.61
N ALA A 104 -12.81 4.72 1.54
CA ALA A 104 -13.73 4.48 0.42
C ALA A 104 -13.43 3.15 -0.28
N GLY A 105 -12.15 2.84 -0.53
CA GLY A 105 -11.72 1.57 -1.12
C GLY A 105 -12.10 0.38 -0.27
N ALA A 106 -11.83 0.46 1.04
CA ALA A 106 -12.15 -0.57 2.01
C ALA A 106 -13.66 -0.89 2.06
N ILE A 107 -14.50 0.16 2.09
CA ILE A 107 -15.96 -0.01 2.21
C ILE A 107 -16.59 -0.48 0.89
N LEU A 108 -16.19 0.13 -0.23
CA LEU A 108 -16.85 -0.08 -1.52
C LEU A 108 -16.35 -1.33 -2.25
N ALA A 109 -15.04 -1.61 -2.18
CA ALA A 109 -14.41 -2.63 -3.03
C ALA A 109 -13.65 -3.73 -2.27
N GLY A 110 -13.69 -3.75 -0.93
CA GLY A 110 -12.94 -4.73 -0.13
C GLY A 110 -13.53 -6.14 -0.01
N GLY A 111 -14.75 -6.37 -0.53
CA GLY A 111 -15.48 -7.62 -0.28
C GLY A 111 -14.80 -8.89 -0.82
N ASP A 112 -14.28 -8.85 -2.05
CA ASP A 112 -13.76 -10.05 -2.72
C ASP A 112 -12.51 -10.62 -2.02
N VAL A 113 -11.56 -9.75 -1.65
CA VAL A 113 -10.33 -10.17 -0.96
C VAL A 113 -10.63 -10.63 0.48
N VAL A 114 -11.58 -9.98 1.16
CA VAL A 114 -12.06 -10.39 2.48
C VAL A 114 -12.56 -11.84 2.46
N GLN A 115 -13.30 -12.25 1.42
CA GLN A 115 -13.78 -13.64 1.31
C GLN A 115 -12.63 -14.63 1.19
N THR A 116 -11.61 -14.33 0.39
CA THR A 116 -10.42 -15.18 0.26
C THR A 116 -9.65 -15.32 1.57
N VAL A 117 -9.47 -14.22 2.32
CA VAL A 117 -8.77 -14.27 3.62
C VAL A 117 -9.61 -14.96 4.69
N ALA A 118 -10.93 -14.77 4.69
CA ALA A 118 -11.83 -15.34 5.69
C ALA A 118 -12.01 -16.86 5.55
N LYS A 119 -12.09 -17.38 4.31
CA LYS A 119 -12.42 -18.79 4.05
C LYS A 119 -11.41 -19.54 3.18
N GLY A 120 -10.67 -18.85 2.32
CA GLY A 120 -9.87 -19.52 1.28
C GLY A 120 -8.59 -20.22 1.77
N LEU A 121 -8.10 -19.85 2.96
CA LEU A 121 -6.77 -20.28 3.43
C LEU A 121 -6.76 -21.62 4.17
N LEU A 122 -7.88 -22.00 4.77
CA LEU A 122 -8.10 -23.28 5.45
C LEU A 122 -9.19 -24.06 4.70
N ILE A 123 -9.18 -25.39 4.79
CA ILE A 123 -10.20 -26.26 4.19
C ILE A 123 -11.42 -26.34 5.14
N GLU A 124 -12.66 -26.39 4.64
CA GLU A 124 -13.83 -26.24 5.52
C GLU A 124 -14.13 -27.47 6.41
N ASP A 125 -13.51 -28.64 6.19
CA ASP A 125 -13.91 -29.94 6.78
C ASP A 125 -12.77 -30.72 7.49
N HIS A 126 -11.91 -30.04 8.25
CA HIS A 126 -10.77 -30.69 8.92
C HIS A 126 -11.08 -31.35 10.27
N GLY A 127 -12.30 -31.14 10.78
CA GLY A 127 -12.60 -31.38 12.19
C GLY A 127 -12.08 -30.30 13.15
N ILE A 128 -11.78 -29.08 12.69
CA ILE A 128 -11.59 -27.93 13.59
C ILE A 128 -12.97 -27.54 14.14
N VAL A 129 -13.15 -27.72 15.44
CA VAL A 129 -14.37 -27.28 16.15
C VAL A 129 -14.44 -25.75 16.14
N ASP A 130 -15.65 -25.19 16.11
CA ASP A 130 -15.92 -23.74 16.03
C ASP A 130 -15.02 -22.88 16.94
N ILE A 131 -14.83 -23.29 18.19
CA ILE A 131 -13.97 -22.56 19.14
C ILE A 131 -12.49 -22.58 18.75
N SER A 132 -11.99 -23.70 18.22
CA SER A 132 -10.62 -23.81 17.73
C SER A 132 -10.41 -22.93 16.49
N PHE A 133 -11.40 -22.84 15.60
CA PHE A 133 -11.35 -21.95 14.43
C PHE A 133 -11.30 -20.48 14.84
N ILE A 134 -12.11 -20.09 15.84
CA ILE A 134 -12.09 -18.73 16.39
C ILE A 134 -10.70 -18.40 16.94
N HIS A 135 -10.09 -19.30 17.72
CA HIS A 135 -8.73 -19.12 18.24
C HIS A 135 -7.68 -19.04 17.13
N VAL A 136 -7.80 -19.85 16.07
CA VAL A 136 -6.91 -19.80 14.90
C VAL A 136 -6.91 -18.41 14.27
N MET A 137 -8.11 -17.86 14.00
CA MET A 137 -8.26 -16.54 13.37
C MET A 137 -7.85 -15.39 14.30
N MET A 138 -8.15 -15.48 15.60
CA MET A 138 -7.71 -14.50 16.60
C MET A 138 -6.19 -14.49 16.76
N ALA A 139 -5.55 -15.66 16.84
CA ALA A 139 -4.11 -15.80 16.93
C ALA A 139 -3.41 -15.24 15.69
N ALA A 140 -3.95 -15.50 14.50
CA ALA A 140 -3.44 -14.96 13.25
C ALA A 140 -3.49 -13.41 13.23
N LEU A 141 -4.63 -12.82 13.62
CA LEU A 141 -4.77 -11.36 13.71
C LEU A 141 -3.78 -10.74 14.69
N LEU A 142 -3.68 -11.31 15.90
CA LEU A 142 -2.81 -10.77 16.94
C LEU A 142 -1.33 -10.86 16.53
N ALA A 143 -0.89 -12.02 16.04
CA ALA A 143 0.47 -12.22 15.60
C ALA A 143 0.85 -11.29 14.43
N ALA A 144 -0.02 -11.17 13.42
CA ALA A 144 0.21 -10.26 12.31
C ALA A 144 0.29 -8.80 12.78
N ALA A 145 -0.61 -8.38 13.68
CA ALA A 145 -0.61 -7.03 14.23
C ALA A 145 0.67 -6.72 15.03
N LEU A 146 1.12 -7.65 15.87
CA LEU A 146 2.36 -7.51 16.64
C LEU A 146 3.59 -7.44 15.72
N TRP A 147 3.65 -8.29 14.69
CA TRP A 147 4.74 -8.29 13.72
C TRP A 147 4.82 -6.97 12.93
N ILE A 148 3.68 -6.49 12.42
CA ILE A 148 3.60 -5.23 11.67
C ILE A 148 3.96 -4.05 12.57
N HIS A 149 3.49 -4.04 13.82
CA HIS A 149 3.83 -2.98 14.77
C HIS A 149 5.34 -2.95 15.04
N LEU A 150 5.96 -4.10 15.28
CA LEU A 150 7.41 -4.19 15.47
C LEU A 150 8.18 -3.68 14.23
N ALA A 151 7.78 -4.12 13.04
CA ALA A 151 8.39 -3.68 11.80
C ALA A 151 8.26 -2.16 11.59
N THR A 152 7.07 -1.61 11.85
CA THR A 152 6.78 -0.18 11.78
C THR A 152 7.63 0.60 12.79
N PHE A 153 7.77 0.10 14.01
CA PHE A 153 8.61 0.68 15.06
C PHE A 153 10.08 0.73 14.65
N LEU A 154 10.57 -0.33 13.99
CA LEU A 154 11.92 -0.40 13.44
C LEU A 154 12.09 0.40 12.13
N GLY A 155 11.02 0.99 11.59
CA GLY A 155 11.02 1.74 10.34
C GLY A 155 11.26 0.87 9.10
N ALA A 156 10.97 -0.44 9.19
CA ALA A 156 11.08 -1.39 8.11
C ALA A 156 9.69 -1.60 7.46
N PRO A 157 9.49 -1.19 6.19
CA PRO A 157 8.22 -1.44 5.51
C PRO A 157 8.10 -2.95 5.25
N VAL A 158 7.12 -3.59 5.89
CA VAL A 158 6.79 -4.99 5.66
C VAL A 158 5.47 -5.10 4.90
N SER A 159 5.10 -6.31 4.50
CA SER A 159 3.80 -6.54 3.88
C SER A 159 2.82 -7.11 4.88
N THR A 160 1.72 -6.39 5.05
CA THR A 160 0.61 -6.75 5.96
C THR A 160 -0.11 -8.01 5.49
N THR A 161 -0.30 -8.16 4.17
CA THR A 161 -0.90 -9.33 3.54
C THR A 161 -0.10 -10.62 3.78
N HIS A 162 1.23 -10.56 3.66
CA HIS A 162 2.09 -11.70 3.95
C HIS A 162 2.02 -12.09 5.44
N ALA A 163 1.95 -11.09 6.33
CA ALA A 163 1.86 -11.34 7.76
C ALA A 163 0.56 -12.05 8.14
N ILE A 164 -0.60 -11.61 7.62
CA ILE A 164 -1.87 -12.26 7.97
C ILE A 164 -2.03 -13.64 7.32
N VAL A 165 -1.63 -13.81 6.05
CA VAL A 165 -1.70 -15.12 5.38
C VAL A 165 -0.78 -16.12 6.08
N GLY A 166 0.46 -15.71 6.40
CA GLY A 166 1.38 -16.50 7.21
C GLY A 166 0.82 -16.82 8.59
N GLY A 167 0.17 -15.84 9.24
CA GLY A 167 -0.50 -16.01 10.53
C GLY A 167 -1.60 -17.08 10.49
N VAL A 168 -2.52 -17.01 9.52
CA VAL A 168 -3.62 -17.99 9.37
C VAL A 168 -3.09 -19.38 9.06
N MET A 169 -2.08 -19.49 8.19
CA MET A 169 -1.44 -20.77 7.90
C MET A 169 -0.75 -21.35 9.15
N GLY A 170 -0.04 -20.51 9.91
CA GLY A 170 0.71 -20.94 11.09
C GLY A 170 -0.19 -21.40 12.23
N SER A 171 -1.22 -20.62 12.59
CA SER A 171 -2.18 -21.02 13.61
C SER A 171 -3.05 -22.19 13.15
N GLY A 172 -3.47 -22.23 11.88
CA GLY A 172 -4.20 -23.36 11.31
C GLY A 172 -3.40 -24.67 11.33
N ALA A 173 -2.11 -24.60 10.97
CA ALA A 173 -1.22 -25.75 11.06
C ALA A 173 -0.95 -26.19 12.50
N ALA A 174 -0.89 -25.26 13.46
CA ALA A 174 -0.79 -25.60 14.88
C ALA A 174 -2.07 -26.25 15.41
N ALA A 175 -3.24 -25.88 14.89
CA ALA A 175 -4.53 -26.42 15.31
C ALA A 175 -4.81 -27.83 14.77
N ALA A 176 -4.52 -28.08 13.48
CA ALA A 176 -4.94 -29.31 12.79
C ALA A 176 -3.88 -29.90 11.85
N GLY A 177 -2.62 -29.49 11.98
CA GLY A 177 -1.50 -29.94 11.15
C GLY A 177 -1.43 -29.27 9.78
N PHE A 178 -0.37 -29.55 9.01
CA PHE A 178 -0.15 -28.92 7.70
C PHE A 178 -1.19 -29.27 6.63
N ALA A 179 -1.91 -30.40 6.79
CA ALA A 179 -3.08 -30.74 5.97
C ALA A 179 -4.25 -29.76 6.19
N ALA A 180 -4.20 -29.02 7.30
CA ALA A 180 -4.97 -27.84 7.67
C ALA A 180 -5.16 -26.81 6.54
N VAL A 181 -4.06 -26.60 5.81
CA VAL A 181 -3.90 -25.45 4.94
C VAL A 181 -4.37 -25.81 3.53
N ASN A 182 -5.12 -24.90 2.91
CA ASN A 182 -5.50 -25.04 1.52
C ASN A 182 -4.32 -24.70 0.59
N TRP A 183 -3.47 -25.69 0.32
CA TRP A 183 -2.28 -25.53 -0.51
C TRP A 183 -2.58 -25.13 -1.96
N SER A 184 -3.77 -25.44 -2.47
CA SER A 184 -4.17 -25.03 -3.82
C SER A 184 -4.39 -23.51 -3.91
N VAL A 185 -5.16 -22.95 -2.98
CA VAL A 185 -5.38 -21.50 -2.86
C VAL A 185 -4.07 -20.80 -2.50
N MET A 186 -3.29 -21.38 -1.59
CA MET A 186 -1.98 -20.84 -1.23
C MET A 186 -1.03 -20.77 -2.44
N GLY A 187 -1.03 -21.77 -3.32
CA GLY A 187 -0.25 -21.75 -4.56
C GLY A 187 -0.63 -20.60 -5.49
N ILE A 188 -1.92 -20.30 -5.62
CA ILE A 188 -2.43 -19.17 -6.41
C ILE A 188 -2.01 -17.83 -5.76
N ILE A 189 -2.12 -17.72 -4.44
CA ILE A 189 -1.71 -16.53 -3.68
C ILE A 189 -0.20 -16.30 -3.83
N ALA A 190 0.63 -17.34 -3.65
CA ALA A 190 2.07 -17.27 -3.82
C ALA A 190 2.46 -16.84 -5.25
N ALA A 191 1.79 -17.39 -6.27
CA ALA A 191 2.00 -16.97 -7.65
C ALA A 191 1.66 -15.48 -7.85
N SER A 192 0.56 -15.00 -7.26
CA SER A 192 0.17 -13.60 -7.30
C SER A 192 1.20 -12.67 -6.66
N TRP A 193 1.90 -13.11 -5.61
CA TRP A 193 2.94 -12.34 -4.92
C TRP A 193 4.20 -12.17 -5.77
N VAL A 194 4.48 -13.10 -6.67
CA VAL A 194 5.57 -13.01 -7.65
C VAL A 194 5.16 -12.22 -8.88
N ILE A 195 3.97 -12.48 -9.41
CA ILE A 195 3.49 -11.88 -10.67
C ILE A 195 3.19 -10.40 -10.48
N SER A 196 2.57 -10.00 -9.38
CA SER A 196 2.10 -8.62 -9.20
C SER A 196 3.22 -7.57 -9.15
N PRO A 197 4.37 -7.74 -8.48
CA PRO A 197 5.48 -6.79 -8.57
C PRO A 197 6.09 -6.71 -9.97
N ILE A 198 6.17 -7.83 -10.68
CA ILE A 198 6.68 -7.88 -12.06
C ILE A 198 5.75 -7.12 -12.99
N PHE A 199 4.44 -7.37 -12.88
CA PHE A 199 3.43 -6.68 -13.66
C PHE A 199 3.43 -5.17 -13.37
N GLY A 200 3.47 -4.76 -12.10
CA GLY A 200 3.59 -3.36 -11.70
C GLY A 200 4.87 -2.69 -12.23
N GLY A 201 5.99 -3.41 -12.24
CA GLY A 201 7.24 -2.97 -12.85
C GLY A 201 7.15 -2.79 -14.36
N LEU A 202 6.67 -3.81 -15.07
CA LEU A 202 6.54 -3.80 -16.51
C LEU A 202 5.57 -2.71 -16.97
N PHE A 203 4.40 -2.60 -16.33
CA PHE A 203 3.40 -1.61 -16.69
C PHE A 203 3.89 -0.18 -16.42
N ALA A 204 4.61 0.07 -15.32
CA ALA A 204 5.22 1.36 -15.04
C ALA A 204 6.31 1.73 -16.07
N ALA A 205 7.12 0.75 -16.49
CA ALA A 205 8.11 0.94 -17.55
C ALA A 205 7.43 1.27 -18.89
N ILE A 206 6.41 0.52 -19.31
CA ILE A 206 5.66 0.78 -20.55
C ILE A 206 5.06 2.18 -20.52
N LEU A 207 4.38 2.55 -19.43
CA LEU A 207 3.75 3.85 -19.28
C LEU A 207 4.78 5.00 -19.36
N LEU A 208 5.94 4.86 -18.71
CA LEU A 208 7.02 5.83 -18.81
C LEU A 208 7.60 5.90 -20.23
N GLY A 209 7.75 4.76 -20.91
CA GLY A 209 8.21 4.67 -22.29
C GLY A 209 7.27 5.41 -23.25
N LEU A 210 5.96 5.21 -23.08
CA LEU A 210 4.91 5.91 -23.83
C LEU A 210 4.98 7.42 -23.59
N ILE A 211 4.99 7.87 -22.33
CA ILE A 211 5.07 9.31 -22.01
C ILE A 211 6.35 9.93 -22.59
N LYS A 212 7.47 9.21 -22.53
CA LYS A 212 8.73 9.69 -23.11
C LYS A 212 8.63 9.84 -24.64
N SER A 213 8.07 8.85 -25.33
CA SER A 213 7.92 8.86 -26.79
C SER A 213 6.90 9.89 -27.27
N LEU A 214 5.77 10.01 -26.58
CA LEU A 214 4.65 10.88 -26.96
C LEU A 214 4.90 12.34 -26.59
N ILE A 215 5.62 12.61 -25.49
CA ILE A 215 5.79 13.97 -24.95
C ILE A 215 7.27 14.38 -24.88
N ILE A 216 8.11 13.66 -24.13
CA ILE A 216 9.44 14.15 -23.73
C ILE A 216 10.45 14.23 -24.88
N TYR A 217 10.41 13.28 -25.81
CA TYR A 217 11.31 13.20 -26.96
C TYR A 217 10.81 14.00 -28.17
N ARG A 218 9.71 14.73 -28.05
CA ARG A 218 9.23 15.62 -29.10
C ARG A 218 9.99 16.94 -29.09
N LYS A 219 10.14 17.54 -30.28
CA LYS A 219 10.77 18.86 -30.45
C LYS A 219 9.98 19.91 -29.66
N ASP A 220 8.68 19.99 -29.91
CA ASP A 220 7.73 20.76 -29.10
C ASP A 220 7.05 19.86 -28.06
N LYS A 221 7.56 19.91 -26.83
CA LYS A 221 7.05 19.12 -25.70
C LYS A 221 5.80 19.74 -25.10
N VAL A 222 5.63 21.06 -25.23
CA VAL A 222 4.49 21.79 -24.68
C VAL A 222 3.24 21.46 -25.50
N ALA A 223 3.32 21.55 -26.82
CA ALA A 223 2.24 21.11 -27.70
C ALA A 223 1.92 19.62 -27.53
N ALA A 224 2.95 18.78 -27.41
CA ALA A 224 2.76 17.36 -27.15
C ALA A 224 2.08 17.10 -25.80
N ALA A 225 2.45 17.82 -24.74
CA ALA A 225 1.83 17.69 -23.42
C ALA A 225 0.36 18.15 -23.44
N ARG A 226 0.04 19.25 -24.13
CA ARG A 226 -1.35 19.71 -24.34
C ARG A 226 -2.21 18.64 -25.01
N ARG A 227 -1.63 17.89 -25.95
CA ARG A 227 -2.34 16.82 -26.67
C ARG A 227 -2.52 15.55 -25.84
N TRP A 228 -1.50 15.15 -25.08
CA TRP A 228 -1.45 13.80 -24.48
C TRP A 228 -1.75 13.75 -22.98
N VAL A 229 -1.54 14.83 -22.22
CA VAL A 229 -1.85 14.81 -20.78
C VAL A 229 -3.35 14.68 -20.51
N PRO A 230 -4.26 15.43 -21.16
CA PRO A 230 -5.70 15.30 -20.89
C PRO A 230 -6.28 13.91 -21.20
N PRO A 231 -5.96 13.25 -22.35
CA PRO A 231 -6.40 11.88 -22.59
C PRO A 231 -5.88 10.86 -21.56
N LEU A 232 -4.68 11.05 -21.01
CA LEU A 232 -4.16 10.19 -19.95
C LEU A 232 -5.00 10.30 -18.67
N VAL A 233 -5.41 11.52 -18.29
CA VAL A 233 -6.32 11.74 -17.15
C VAL A 233 -7.70 11.16 -17.44
N GLY A 234 -8.22 11.37 -18.65
CA GLY A 234 -9.47 10.76 -19.10
C GLY A 234 -9.43 9.22 -18.98
N LEU A 235 -8.39 8.59 -19.52
CA LEU A 235 -8.25 7.13 -19.46
C LEU A 235 -8.23 6.62 -18.01
N MET A 236 -7.46 7.29 -17.15
CA MET A 236 -7.41 6.97 -15.73
C MET A 236 -8.80 7.08 -15.06
N ALA A 237 -9.52 8.17 -15.31
CA ALA A 237 -10.87 8.37 -14.76
C ALA A 237 -11.90 7.36 -15.30
N GLY A 238 -11.86 7.07 -16.60
CA GLY A 238 -12.75 6.09 -17.23
C GLY A 238 -12.53 4.67 -16.73
N VAL A 239 -11.28 4.22 -16.64
CA VAL A 239 -10.94 2.90 -16.09
C VAL A 239 -11.39 2.78 -14.63
N PHE A 240 -11.19 3.82 -13.83
CA PHE A 240 -11.67 3.82 -12.45
C PHE A 240 -13.20 3.81 -12.35
N ALA A 241 -13.89 4.55 -13.19
CA ALA A 241 -15.36 4.56 -13.22
C ALA A 241 -15.91 3.17 -13.57
N MET A 242 -15.30 2.46 -14.52
CA MET A 242 -15.64 1.06 -14.85
C MET A 242 -15.40 0.12 -13.66
N TYR A 243 -14.27 0.28 -12.96
CA TYR A 243 -13.99 -0.50 -11.75
C TYR A 243 -15.03 -0.26 -10.66
N LEU A 244 -15.38 1.00 -10.41
CA LEU A 244 -16.36 1.36 -9.40
C LEU A 244 -17.76 0.79 -9.73
N ALA A 245 -18.16 0.84 -11.01
CA ALA A 245 -19.44 0.29 -11.46
C ALA A 245 -19.52 -1.24 -11.33
N THR A 246 -18.42 -1.95 -11.60
CA THR A 246 -18.38 -3.42 -11.59
C THR A 246 -18.16 -4.01 -10.20
N LYS A 247 -17.24 -3.44 -9.43
CA LYS A 247 -16.81 -3.97 -8.13
C LYS A 247 -17.26 -3.09 -6.96
N GLY A 248 -17.07 -1.78 -7.07
CA GLY A 248 -17.36 -0.84 -5.99
C GLY A 248 -18.85 -0.74 -5.61
N LEU A 249 -19.75 -0.82 -6.59
CA LEU A 249 -21.20 -0.76 -6.37
C LEU A 249 -21.86 -2.14 -6.41
N SER A 250 -21.09 -3.23 -6.50
CA SER A 250 -21.60 -4.60 -6.70
C SER A 250 -22.60 -5.11 -5.66
N ARG A 251 -22.65 -4.47 -4.48
CA ARG A 251 -23.62 -4.73 -3.40
C ARG A 251 -24.98 -4.07 -3.62
N ILE A 252 -25.02 -2.98 -4.37
CA ILE A 252 -26.22 -2.17 -4.62
C ILE A 252 -26.71 -2.41 -6.05
N TRP A 253 -25.78 -2.52 -6.99
CA TRP A 253 -26.06 -2.57 -8.41
C TRP A 253 -25.00 -3.38 -9.17
N ARG A 254 -25.47 -4.26 -10.06
CA ARG A 254 -24.62 -5.06 -10.98
C ARG A 254 -24.99 -4.71 -12.43
N PRO A 255 -24.42 -3.64 -12.99
CA PRO A 255 -24.69 -3.23 -14.36
C PRO A 255 -24.24 -4.28 -15.39
N ALA A 256 -24.97 -4.35 -16.51
CA ALA A 256 -24.53 -5.07 -17.69
C ALA A 256 -23.26 -4.44 -18.29
N LEU A 257 -22.50 -5.22 -19.07
CA LEU A 257 -21.19 -4.81 -19.59
C LEU A 257 -21.28 -3.53 -20.45
N GLU A 258 -22.36 -3.38 -21.22
CA GLU A 258 -22.62 -2.22 -22.07
C GLU A 258 -22.73 -0.94 -21.24
N ILE A 259 -23.44 -1.02 -20.11
CA ILE A 259 -23.60 0.11 -19.18
C ILE A 259 -22.26 0.45 -18.54
N VAL A 260 -21.47 -0.54 -18.16
CA VAL A 260 -20.11 -0.33 -17.61
C VAL A 260 -19.24 0.41 -18.62
N ILE A 261 -19.25 -0.02 -19.89
CA ILE A 261 -18.49 0.63 -20.96
C ILE A 261 -18.95 2.09 -21.15
N VAL A 262 -20.26 2.35 -21.14
CA VAL A 262 -20.82 3.72 -21.22
C VAL A 262 -20.34 4.57 -20.03
N ILE A 263 -20.40 4.05 -18.81
CA ILE A 263 -19.85 4.73 -17.61
C ILE A 263 -18.36 5.02 -17.78
N GLY A 264 -17.60 4.09 -18.34
CA GLY A 264 -16.18 4.28 -18.67
C GLY A 264 -15.96 5.43 -19.64
N PHE A 265 -16.74 5.52 -20.72
CA PHE A 265 -16.67 6.64 -21.67
C PHE A 265 -17.09 7.97 -21.05
N ILE A 266 -18.11 7.99 -20.20
CA ILE A 266 -18.51 9.19 -19.45
C ILE A 266 -17.40 9.63 -18.51
N GLY A 267 -16.81 8.70 -17.74
CA GLY A 267 -15.68 8.97 -16.87
C GLY A 267 -14.47 9.50 -17.66
N PHE A 268 -14.19 8.93 -18.84
CA PHE A 268 -13.16 9.42 -19.74
C PHE A 268 -13.42 10.85 -20.20
N ALA A 269 -14.64 11.13 -20.68
CA ALA A 269 -15.02 12.45 -21.16
C ALA A 269 -14.89 13.49 -20.03
N LEU A 270 -15.43 13.20 -18.85
CA LEU A 270 -15.31 14.06 -17.68
C LEU A 270 -13.85 14.34 -17.31
N GLY A 271 -13.03 13.29 -17.18
CA GLY A 271 -11.60 13.44 -16.86
C GLY A 271 -10.86 14.26 -17.92
N PHE A 272 -11.15 14.04 -19.20
CA PHE A 272 -10.56 14.79 -20.31
C PHE A 272 -10.96 16.27 -20.28
N PHE A 273 -12.25 16.59 -20.17
CA PHE A 273 -12.76 17.96 -20.19
C PHE A 273 -12.38 18.76 -18.93
N VAL A 274 -12.20 18.10 -17.79
CA VAL A 274 -11.66 18.73 -16.57
C VAL A 274 -10.16 19.00 -16.71
N ALA A 275 -9.39 18.04 -17.23
CA ALA A 275 -7.94 18.17 -17.34
C ALA A 275 -7.52 19.18 -18.43
N ARG A 276 -8.24 19.24 -19.56
CA ARG A 276 -7.89 20.07 -20.71
C ARG A 276 -7.68 21.56 -20.38
N PRO A 277 -8.64 22.30 -19.78
CA PRO A 277 -8.45 23.73 -19.50
C PRO A 277 -7.32 23.98 -18.49
N TRP A 278 -7.12 23.05 -17.54
CA TRP A 278 -6.02 23.15 -16.58
C TRP A 278 -4.67 23.00 -17.27
N VAL A 279 -4.52 22.01 -18.15
CA VAL A 279 -3.30 21.77 -18.92
C VAL A 279 -3.04 22.93 -19.87
N GLU A 280 -4.04 23.43 -20.59
CA GLU A 280 -3.87 24.54 -21.55
C GLU A 280 -3.39 25.82 -20.85
N ARG A 281 -4.02 26.20 -19.73
CA ARG A 281 -3.62 27.38 -18.94
C ARG A 281 -2.20 27.27 -18.41
N ARG A 282 -1.82 26.12 -17.84
CA ARG A 282 -0.47 25.89 -17.31
C ARG A 282 0.56 25.81 -18.42
N ALA A 283 0.22 25.16 -19.54
CA ALA A 283 1.11 24.99 -20.67
C ALA A 283 1.45 26.32 -21.36
N ALA A 284 0.65 27.38 -21.17
CA ALA A 284 0.97 28.73 -21.66
C ALA A 284 2.06 29.44 -20.83
N LEU A 285 2.29 28.99 -19.60
CA LEU A 285 3.20 29.64 -18.64
C LEU A 285 4.55 28.93 -18.51
N ILE A 286 4.70 27.76 -19.14
CA ILE A 286 5.89 26.93 -19.00
C ILE A 286 6.76 26.96 -20.25
N GLU A 287 8.06 26.83 -20.05
CA GLU A 287 9.01 26.68 -21.13
C GLU A 287 9.05 25.25 -21.68
N ASN A 288 9.56 25.09 -22.92
CA ASN A 288 9.73 23.80 -23.58
C ASN A 288 10.91 22.96 -23.04
N ARG A 289 11.01 22.87 -21.70
CA ARG A 289 12.02 22.12 -20.95
C ARG A 289 11.38 20.96 -20.20
N ARG A 290 12.09 19.82 -20.13
CA ARG A 290 11.60 18.60 -19.46
C ARG A 290 11.11 18.83 -18.02
N LYS A 291 11.83 19.66 -17.25
CA LYS A 291 11.49 19.94 -15.85
C LYS A 291 10.14 20.68 -15.74
N ALA A 292 9.89 21.64 -16.63
CA ALA A 292 8.66 22.41 -16.65
C ALA A 292 7.45 21.57 -17.11
N ILE A 293 7.65 20.66 -18.09
CA ILE A 293 6.62 19.69 -18.50
C ILE A 293 6.18 18.79 -17.34
N ALA A 294 7.09 18.45 -16.42
CA ALA A 294 6.74 17.62 -15.28
C ALA A 294 5.72 18.30 -14.34
N GLU A 295 5.63 19.63 -14.33
CA GLU A 295 4.62 20.35 -13.55
C GLU A 295 3.20 20.10 -14.06
N LEU A 296 3.03 19.81 -15.36
CA LEU A 296 1.74 19.40 -15.93
C LEU A 296 1.27 18.02 -15.46
N PHE A 297 2.15 17.23 -14.87
CA PHE A 297 1.80 15.92 -14.29
C PHE A 297 1.34 16.01 -12.84
N ALA A 298 1.28 17.21 -12.24
CA ALA A 298 0.80 17.39 -10.88
C ALA A 298 -0.66 16.90 -10.72
N LEU A 299 -1.59 17.35 -11.58
CA LEU A 299 -2.99 16.94 -11.53
C LEU A 299 -3.17 15.42 -11.78
N PRO A 300 -2.60 14.83 -12.85
CA PRO A 300 -2.63 13.38 -13.04
C PRO A 300 -2.06 12.59 -11.85
N LEU A 301 -0.96 13.07 -11.25
CA LEU A 301 -0.35 12.41 -10.10
C LEU A 301 -1.27 12.39 -8.89
N VAL A 302 -1.94 13.51 -8.58
CA VAL A 302 -2.93 13.57 -7.49
C VAL A 302 -4.04 12.54 -7.70
N GLY A 303 -4.56 12.42 -8.92
CA GLY A 303 -5.53 11.37 -9.25
C GLY A 303 -4.95 9.96 -9.10
N ALA A 304 -3.74 9.72 -9.59
CA ALA A 304 -3.11 8.40 -9.53
C ALA A 304 -2.84 7.94 -8.08
N VAL A 305 -2.46 8.84 -7.18
CA VAL A 305 -2.19 8.48 -5.76
C VAL A 305 -3.49 8.33 -4.96
N ALA A 306 -4.54 9.07 -5.33
CA ALA A 306 -5.89 8.83 -4.82
C ALA A 306 -6.40 7.44 -5.23
N LEU A 307 -6.21 7.06 -6.49
CA LEU A 307 -6.52 5.71 -6.98
C LEU A 307 -5.69 4.63 -6.29
N LEU A 308 -4.39 4.87 -6.08
CA LEU A 308 -3.54 3.94 -5.36
C LEU A 308 -4.03 3.75 -3.92
N SER A 309 -4.41 4.83 -3.23
CA SER A 309 -4.96 4.76 -1.88
C SER A 309 -6.29 4.00 -1.86
N PHE A 310 -7.16 4.23 -2.84
CA PHE A 310 -8.40 3.46 -2.99
C PHE A 310 -8.13 1.97 -3.22
N ALA A 311 -7.20 1.65 -4.13
CA ALA A 311 -6.80 0.28 -4.42
C ALA A 311 -6.23 -0.40 -3.16
N HIS A 312 -5.41 0.34 -2.42
CA HIS A 312 -4.84 -0.10 -1.16
C HIS A 312 -5.93 -0.47 -0.15
N GLY A 313 -6.85 0.45 0.13
CA GLY A 313 -7.95 0.20 1.05
C GLY A 313 -8.80 -1.01 0.63
N ALA A 314 -9.05 -1.18 -0.67
CA ALA A 314 -9.81 -2.32 -1.20
C ALA A 314 -9.10 -3.66 -0.98
N ASN A 315 -7.78 -3.72 -1.10
CA ASN A 315 -7.03 -4.96 -0.90
C ASN A 315 -6.74 -5.24 0.58
N ASP A 316 -6.23 -4.24 1.30
CA ASP A 316 -5.58 -4.43 2.58
C ASP A 316 -6.57 -4.41 3.76
N VAL A 317 -7.79 -3.92 3.57
CA VAL A 317 -8.86 -4.07 4.58
C VAL A 317 -9.11 -5.55 4.92
N ALA A 318 -8.93 -6.45 3.95
CA ALA A 318 -9.08 -7.88 4.14
C ALA A 318 -8.15 -8.45 5.21
N ASN A 319 -6.98 -7.81 5.41
CA ASN A 319 -5.99 -8.30 6.37
C ASN A 319 -6.42 -8.12 7.83
N ALA A 320 -7.30 -7.15 8.12
CA ALA A 320 -7.90 -6.96 9.44
C ALA A 320 -9.33 -7.53 9.52
N VAL A 321 -10.12 -7.30 8.47
CA VAL A 321 -11.56 -7.61 8.45
C VAL A 321 -11.82 -9.06 8.07
N GLY A 322 -10.98 -9.70 7.26
CA GLY A 322 -11.12 -11.11 6.84
C GLY A 322 -11.28 -12.07 8.02
N PRO A 323 -10.30 -12.15 8.93
CA PRO A 323 -10.39 -13.06 10.07
C PRO A 323 -11.51 -12.66 11.05
N LEU A 324 -11.75 -11.36 11.26
CA LEU A 324 -12.87 -10.91 12.10
C LEU A 324 -14.23 -11.32 11.52
N ALA A 325 -14.41 -11.19 10.20
CA ALA A 325 -15.62 -11.62 9.50
C ALA A 325 -15.80 -13.14 9.60
N ALA A 326 -14.71 -13.92 9.51
CA ALA A 326 -14.75 -15.36 9.70
C ALA A 326 -15.20 -15.74 11.12
N ILE A 327 -14.67 -15.08 12.15
CA ILE A 327 -15.06 -15.27 13.56
C ILE A 327 -16.54 -14.93 13.77
N VAL A 328 -17.00 -13.80 13.20
CA VAL A 328 -18.40 -13.36 13.29
C VAL A 328 -19.34 -14.35 12.60
N ALA A 329 -18.96 -14.88 11.44
CA ALA A 329 -19.76 -15.87 10.72
C ALA A 329 -19.97 -17.16 11.52
N VAL A 330 -18.91 -17.64 12.17
CA VAL A 330 -19.00 -18.80 13.09
C VAL A 330 -19.85 -18.46 14.32
N ALA A 331 -19.63 -17.31 14.93
CA ALA A 331 -20.36 -16.89 16.13
C ALA A 331 -21.88 -16.76 15.91
N GLN A 332 -22.30 -16.36 14.70
CA GLN A 332 -23.70 -16.20 14.32
C GLN A 332 -24.32 -17.48 13.71
N GLN A 333 -23.57 -18.60 13.67
CA GLN A 333 -24.00 -19.87 13.05
C GLN A 333 -24.42 -19.72 11.57
N THR A 334 -23.92 -18.69 10.88
CA THR A 334 -24.17 -18.52 9.44
C THR A 334 -23.40 -19.55 8.59
N SER A 335 -22.58 -20.40 9.24
CA SER A 335 -21.70 -21.42 8.66
C SER A 335 -22.36 -22.78 8.44
N SER A 336 -23.66 -22.86 8.19
CA SER A 336 -24.29 -24.10 7.70
C SER A 336 -24.25 -24.15 6.16
N GLY A 337 -23.06 -24.20 5.56
CA GLY A 337 -22.87 -24.52 4.14
C GLY A 337 -22.03 -23.55 3.31
N VAL A 338 -21.93 -23.87 2.00
CA VAL A 338 -21.14 -23.28 0.90
C VAL A 338 -21.53 -21.82 0.56
N GLY A 339 -22.07 -21.08 1.52
CA GLY A 339 -22.52 -19.70 1.36
C GLY A 339 -21.38 -18.68 1.44
N GLN A 340 -21.53 -17.56 0.71
CA GLN A 340 -20.68 -16.39 0.85
C GLN A 340 -20.73 -15.87 2.29
N VAL A 341 -19.58 -15.52 2.88
CA VAL A 341 -19.54 -14.83 4.18
C VAL A 341 -20.28 -13.50 4.02
N ALA A 342 -21.46 -13.39 4.64
CA ALA A 342 -22.18 -12.15 4.74
C ALA A 342 -21.30 -11.18 5.53
N LEU A 343 -20.79 -10.14 4.88
CA LEU A 343 -19.82 -9.23 5.48
C LEU A 343 -20.54 -8.06 6.14
N PRO A 344 -20.65 -8.01 7.49
CA PRO A 344 -21.40 -6.97 8.15
C PRO A 344 -20.71 -5.62 7.98
N PHE A 345 -21.49 -4.57 7.74
CA PHE A 345 -20.96 -3.23 7.50
C PHE A 345 -20.09 -2.73 8.67
N TRP A 346 -20.44 -3.07 9.91
CA TRP A 346 -19.68 -2.65 11.10
C TRP A 346 -18.25 -3.22 11.13
N VAL A 347 -18.05 -4.45 10.62
CA VAL A 347 -16.73 -5.08 10.52
C VAL A 347 -15.85 -4.30 9.53
N LEU A 348 -16.40 -3.95 8.37
CA LEU A 348 -15.73 -3.11 7.38
C LEU A 348 -15.45 -1.70 7.90
N ALA A 349 -16.38 -1.12 8.65
CA ALA A 349 -16.22 0.20 9.24
C ALA A 349 -15.04 0.22 10.23
N ILE A 350 -14.86 -0.82 11.04
CA ILE A 350 -13.67 -0.96 11.92
C ILE A 350 -12.39 -0.96 11.07
N GLY A 351 -12.33 -1.74 10.01
CA GLY A 351 -11.18 -1.76 9.10
C GLY A 351 -10.90 -0.41 8.46
N ALA A 352 -11.90 0.21 7.83
CA ALA A 352 -11.77 1.47 7.12
C ALA A 352 -11.36 2.65 8.03
N LEU A 353 -12.00 2.75 9.21
CA LEU A 353 -11.69 3.80 10.19
C LEU A 353 -10.33 3.56 10.86
N GLY A 354 -10.00 2.30 11.17
CA GLY A 354 -8.72 1.95 11.78
C GLY A 354 -7.54 2.25 10.86
N ILE A 355 -7.63 1.86 9.58
CA ILE A 355 -6.63 2.20 8.56
C ILE A 355 -6.49 3.71 8.45
N SER A 356 -7.61 4.44 8.33
CA SER A 356 -7.58 5.91 8.22
C SER A 356 -6.95 6.59 9.43
N LEU A 357 -7.24 6.10 10.64
CA LEU A 357 -6.72 6.62 11.89
C LEU A 357 -5.21 6.35 12.01
N GLY A 358 -4.77 5.13 11.70
CA GLY A 358 -3.36 4.74 11.72
C GLY A 358 -2.50 5.58 10.78
N LEU A 359 -2.98 5.77 9.55
CA LEU A 359 -2.36 6.67 8.57
C LEU A 359 -2.24 8.10 9.11
N THR A 360 -3.29 8.61 9.76
CA THR A 360 -3.35 10.01 10.16
C THR A 360 -2.40 10.27 11.33
N LEU A 361 -2.33 9.34 12.27
CA LEU A 361 -1.50 9.44 13.47
C LEU A 361 -0.03 9.15 13.19
N PHE A 362 0.29 8.11 12.39
CA PHE A 362 1.65 7.61 12.24
C PHE A 362 2.25 7.86 10.85
N GLY A 363 1.43 8.12 9.84
CA GLY A 363 1.86 8.27 8.46
C GLY A 363 2.84 9.41 8.16
N PRO A 364 2.78 10.60 8.79
CA PRO A 364 3.75 11.67 8.52
C PRO A 364 5.22 11.24 8.68
N LYS A 365 5.52 10.40 9.68
CA LYS A 365 6.88 9.93 9.94
C LYS A 365 7.37 8.98 8.84
N LEU A 366 6.53 8.02 8.46
CA LEU A 366 6.87 6.99 7.48
C LEU A 366 6.94 7.52 6.06
N ILE A 367 6.04 8.44 5.66
CA ILE A 367 6.10 9.11 4.36
C ILE A 367 7.44 9.85 4.20
N ARG A 368 7.92 10.54 5.24
CA ARG A 368 9.22 11.25 5.19
C ARG A 368 10.38 10.28 5.00
N LEU A 369 10.41 9.20 5.79
CA LEU A 369 11.47 8.19 5.73
C LEU A 369 11.56 7.52 4.35
N VAL A 370 10.42 7.25 3.71
CA VAL A 370 10.35 6.57 2.42
C VAL A 370 10.58 7.54 1.25
N GLY A 371 9.99 8.74 1.31
CA GLY A 371 10.15 9.77 0.29
C GLY A 371 11.59 10.24 0.09
N GLU A 372 12.42 10.16 1.14
CA GLU A 372 13.85 10.47 1.06
C GLU A 372 14.71 9.31 0.50
N LYS A 373 14.26 8.06 0.65
CA LYS A 373 15.06 6.85 0.34
C LYS A 373 14.80 6.27 -1.06
N ILE A 374 13.59 6.43 -1.65
CA ILE A 374 13.16 5.69 -2.86
C ILE A 374 13.47 6.42 -4.19
N THR A 375 14.61 7.12 -4.26
CA THR A 375 15.06 7.94 -5.42
C THR A 375 14.37 9.29 -5.55
N LYS A 376 15.13 10.32 -5.97
CA LYS A 376 14.58 11.63 -6.36
C LYS A 376 13.65 11.44 -7.57
N MET A 377 12.35 11.35 -7.30
CA MET A 377 11.32 11.08 -8.29
C MET A 377 10.81 12.40 -8.90
N ASP A 378 10.77 12.50 -10.24
CA ASP A 378 10.05 13.60 -10.89
C ASP A 378 8.54 13.27 -10.95
N PRO A 379 7.64 14.27 -11.05
CA PRO A 379 6.18 14.02 -11.08
C PRO A 379 5.74 13.02 -12.15
N ILE A 380 6.40 12.99 -13.31
CA ILE A 380 6.11 12.04 -14.39
C ILE A 380 6.37 10.60 -13.94
N ARG A 381 7.55 10.35 -13.34
CA ARG A 381 7.89 9.03 -12.81
C ARG A 381 6.96 8.66 -11.66
N ALA A 382 6.68 9.60 -10.76
CA ALA A 382 5.76 9.37 -9.65
C ALA A 382 4.37 8.96 -10.16
N TYR A 383 3.87 9.61 -11.22
CA TYR A 383 2.61 9.27 -11.86
C TYR A 383 2.64 7.86 -12.44
N CYS A 384 3.72 7.49 -13.14
CA CYS A 384 3.86 6.15 -13.70
C CYS A 384 3.88 5.06 -12.63
N VAL A 385 4.60 5.30 -11.52
CA VAL A 385 4.68 4.37 -10.39
C VAL A 385 3.31 4.24 -9.71
N ALA A 386 2.68 5.37 -9.36
CA ALA A 386 1.41 5.37 -8.63
C ALA A 386 0.29 4.74 -9.45
N LEU A 387 0.12 5.13 -10.72
CA LEU A 387 -0.92 4.58 -11.58
C LEU A 387 -0.69 3.09 -11.84
N SER A 388 0.57 2.68 -12.06
CA SER A 388 0.86 1.27 -12.29
C SER A 388 0.56 0.41 -11.06
N ALA A 389 0.96 0.88 -9.88
CA ALA A 389 0.66 0.19 -8.64
C ALA A 389 -0.85 0.13 -8.39
N ALA A 390 -1.57 1.25 -8.58
CA ALA A 390 -3.02 1.31 -8.42
C ALA A 390 -3.72 0.30 -9.34
N THR A 391 -3.42 0.31 -10.64
CA THR A 391 -4.02 -0.63 -11.59
C THR A 391 -3.73 -2.08 -11.24
N THR A 392 -2.50 -2.39 -10.85
CA THR A 392 -2.10 -3.76 -10.48
C THR A 392 -2.86 -4.25 -9.25
N VAL A 393 -2.95 -3.42 -8.21
CA VAL A 393 -3.68 -3.75 -6.98
C VAL A 393 -5.17 -3.89 -7.27
N LEU A 394 -5.79 -2.97 -8.02
CA LEU A 394 -7.22 -3.07 -8.38
C LEU A 394 -7.54 -4.34 -9.16
N VAL A 395 -6.69 -4.73 -10.12
CA VAL A 395 -6.89 -5.99 -10.87
C VAL A 395 -6.79 -7.19 -9.93
N ALA A 396 -5.81 -7.21 -9.03
CA ALA A 396 -5.69 -8.29 -8.04
C ALA A 396 -6.91 -8.34 -7.10
N SER A 397 -7.35 -7.18 -6.59
CA SER A 397 -8.54 -7.08 -5.74
C SER A 397 -9.80 -7.54 -6.45
N ALA A 398 -9.97 -7.19 -7.73
CA ALA A 398 -11.11 -7.66 -8.53
C ALA A 398 -11.12 -9.17 -8.75
N LEU A 399 -9.95 -9.81 -8.71
CA LEU A 399 -9.78 -11.26 -8.75
C LEU A 399 -9.86 -11.91 -7.36
N GLY A 400 -10.08 -11.13 -6.30
CA GLY A 400 -10.09 -11.61 -4.92
C GLY A 400 -8.72 -12.09 -4.42
N LEU A 401 -7.64 -11.69 -5.08
CA LEU A 401 -6.29 -12.13 -4.74
C LEU A 401 -5.65 -11.20 -3.70
N PRO A 402 -5.32 -11.70 -2.49
CA PRO A 402 -4.61 -10.91 -1.50
C PRO A 402 -3.16 -10.70 -1.94
N VAL A 403 -2.83 -9.46 -2.34
CA VAL A 403 -1.49 -9.08 -2.81
C VAL A 403 -0.78 -8.11 -1.87
N SER A 404 0.51 -7.87 -2.11
CA SER A 404 1.31 -6.88 -1.37
C SER A 404 1.46 -5.58 -2.17
N SER A 405 0.73 -4.55 -1.76
CA SER A 405 0.84 -3.20 -2.31
C SER A 405 2.28 -2.65 -2.24
N THR A 406 2.98 -2.90 -1.12
CA THR A 406 4.40 -2.56 -0.90
C THR A 406 5.28 -3.12 -2.02
N HIS A 407 5.16 -4.41 -2.33
CA HIS A 407 6.01 -5.05 -3.34
C HIS A 407 5.64 -4.61 -4.75
N ILE A 408 4.36 -4.37 -5.02
CA ILE A 408 3.90 -3.84 -6.31
C ILE A 408 4.47 -2.43 -6.54
N ALA A 409 4.38 -1.55 -5.55
CA ALA A 409 4.92 -0.19 -5.64
C ALA A 409 6.43 -0.20 -5.83
N VAL A 410 7.15 -1.04 -5.07
CA VAL A 410 8.59 -1.22 -5.23
C VAL A 410 8.93 -1.76 -6.63
N GLY A 411 8.20 -2.77 -7.12
CA GLY A 411 8.31 -3.30 -8.47
C GLY A 411 8.14 -2.22 -9.55
N ALA A 412 7.12 -1.37 -9.40
CA ALA A 412 6.88 -0.22 -10.28
C ALA A 412 8.05 0.79 -10.28
N VAL A 413 8.62 1.11 -9.11
CA VAL A 413 9.82 1.96 -9.00
C VAL A 413 11.01 1.32 -9.73
N PHE A 414 11.23 0.02 -9.55
CA PHE A 414 12.30 -0.71 -10.24
C PHE A 414 12.08 -0.71 -11.75
N GLY A 415 10.87 -0.95 -12.25
CA GLY A 415 10.54 -0.90 -13.68
C GLY A 415 10.88 0.45 -14.32
N VAL A 416 10.48 1.55 -13.68
CA VAL A 416 10.87 2.91 -14.07
C VAL A 416 12.39 3.09 -14.03
N GLY A 417 13.05 2.56 -13.00
CA GLY A 417 14.51 2.57 -12.86
C GLY A 417 15.22 1.85 -14.00
N TYR A 418 14.80 0.63 -14.33
CA TYR A 418 15.42 -0.23 -15.34
C TYR A 418 15.27 0.35 -16.73
N LEU A 419 14.08 0.86 -17.08
CA LEU A 419 13.90 1.55 -18.36
C LEU A 419 14.81 2.78 -18.47
N ARG A 420 14.97 3.54 -17.38
CA ARG A 420 15.87 4.70 -17.38
C ARG A 420 17.32 4.30 -17.52
N GLU A 421 17.76 3.27 -16.81
CA GLU A 421 19.11 2.72 -16.91
C GLU A 421 19.38 2.26 -18.34
N TYR A 422 18.46 1.48 -18.91
CA TYR A 422 18.53 1.00 -20.29
C TYR A 422 18.65 2.14 -21.30
N ILE A 423 17.77 3.14 -21.25
CA ILE A 423 17.82 4.29 -22.17
C ILE A 423 19.07 5.14 -21.97
N THR A 424 19.49 5.38 -20.72
CA THR A 424 20.67 6.21 -20.43
C THR A 424 21.95 5.54 -20.93
N ASN A 425 22.00 4.21 -20.88
CA ASN A 425 23.14 3.44 -21.38
C ASN A 425 22.99 3.08 -22.88
N ARG A 426 21.90 3.49 -23.54
CA ARG A 426 21.65 3.22 -24.96
C ARG A 426 22.53 4.15 -25.80
N GLY A 427 23.50 3.57 -26.51
CA GLY A 427 24.38 4.33 -27.40
C GLY A 427 25.50 5.08 -26.68
N VAL A 428 26.00 4.59 -25.55
CA VAL A 428 27.31 4.98 -24.99
C VAL A 428 28.41 4.37 -25.89
N PRO A 429 29.12 5.16 -26.72
CA PRO A 429 30.21 4.67 -27.57
C PRO A 429 31.55 4.88 -26.87
N ASN A 430 32.49 3.93 -27.00
CA ASN A 430 33.85 3.97 -26.46
C ASN A 430 34.79 4.85 -27.31
N PRO A 431 35.31 5.98 -26.81
CA PRO A 431 36.35 6.74 -27.47
C PRO A 431 37.60 6.72 -26.58
N ALA A 432 38.41 5.66 -26.68
CA ALA A 432 39.78 5.67 -26.15
C ALA A 432 40.64 6.62 -27.01
N VAL A 433 40.39 7.93 -26.90
CA VAL A 433 41.40 8.96 -27.10
C VAL A 433 42.11 9.17 -25.77
N SER A 434 43.43 9.23 -25.91
CA SER A 434 44.55 9.34 -24.97
C SER A 434 44.33 9.90 -23.55
N PRO A 435 45.20 9.48 -22.61
CA PRO A 435 45.01 9.73 -21.18
C PRO A 435 45.23 11.20 -20.84
N ARG A 436 44.32 11.78 -20.04
CA ARG A 436 44.77 12.72 -19.01
C ARG A 436 45.65 11.92 -18.06
N SER A 437 46.86 12.38 -17.79
CA SER A 437 47.75 11.78 -16.80
C SER A 437 47.04 11.72 -15.45
N VAL A 438 46.63 10.52 -15.06
CA VAL A 438 46.10 10.22 -13.74
C VAL A 438 47.15 9.35 -13.07
N PHE A 439 47.59 9.75 -11.88
CA PHE A 439 48.46 8.95 -11.03
C PHE A 439 47.82 7.57 -10.81
N LEU A 440 48.54 6.50 -11.19
CA LEU A 440 48.10 5.12 -11.04
C LEU A 440 48.60 4.59 -9.69
N GLU A 441 47.69 4.13 -8.84
CA GLU A 441 48.02 3.31 -7.67
C GLU A 441 48.24 1.85 -8.13
N PRO A 442 49.45 1.28 -8.00
CA PRO A 442 49.77 -0.06 -8.52
C PRO A 442 48.93 -1.18 -7.90
N SER A 443 48.45 -0.99 -6.67
CA SER A 443 47.58 -1.93 -5.95
C SER A 443 46.16 -2.06 -6.52
N LYS A 444 45.77 -1.18 -7.46
CA LYS A 444 44.45 -1.17 -8.11
C LYS A 444 44.52 -1.50 -9.61
N LEU A 445 45.66 -1.97 -10.10
CA LEU A 445 45.82 -2.41 -11.48
C LEU A 445 45.09 -3.76 -11.68
N ASN A 446 44.42 -3.90 -12.82
CA ASN A 446 43.76 -5.16 -13.17
C ASN A 446 44.84 -6.19 -13.55
N ALA A 447 44.64 -7.47 -13.20
CA ALA A 447 45.66 -8.50 -13.41
C ALA A 447 45.82 -8.88 -14.89
N THR A 448 44.76 -8.73 -15.68
CA THR A 448 44.78 -9.00 -17.12
C THR A 448 44.16 -7.86 -17.96
N PRO A 449 44.54 -7.74 -19.24
CA PRO A 449 43.90 -6.83 -20.19
C PRO A 449 42.39 -7.08 -20.30
N GLU A 450 41.96 -8.34 -20.28
CA GLU A 450 40.56 -8.73 -20.31
C GLU A 450 39.82 -8.26 -19.05
N GLU A 451 40.42 -8.43 -17.86
CA GLU A 451 39.86 -7.93 -16.60
C GLU A 451 39.78 -6.40 -16.57
N ALA A 452 40.78 -5.70 -17.14
CA ALA A 452 40.77 -4.25 -17.30
C ALA A 452 39.61 -3.76 -18.17
N ILE A 453 39.37 -4.41 -19.30
CA ILE A 453 38.24 -4.11 -20.20
C ILE A 453 36.92 -4.39 -19.49
N THR A 454 36.83 -5.49 -18.73
CA THR A 454 35.61 -5.89 -18.02
C THR A 454 35.27 -4.92 -16.89
N ASN A 455 36.28 -4.52 -16.10
CA ASN A 455 36.13 -3.56 -15.02
C ASN A 455 35.89 -2.12 -15.52
N PHE A 456 36.48 -1.74 -16.66
CA PHE A 456 36.20 -0.48 -17.33
C PHE A 456 34.75 -0.41 -17.84
N ARG A 457 34.27 -1.46 -18.52
CA ARG A 457 32.86 -1.57 -18.96
C ARG A 457 31.87 -1.55 -17.80
N LYS A 458 32.24 -2.12 -16.64
CA LYS A 458 31.45 -2.02 -15.39
C LYS A 458 31.42 -0.58 -14.84
N ARG A 459 32.52 0.18 -14.95
CA ARG A 459 32.61 1.59 -14.50
C ARG A 459 31.85 2.57 -15.40
N GLU A 460 31.75 2.29 -16.70
CA GLU A 460 31.06 3.16 -17.67
C GLU A 460 29.52 3.03 -17.61
N LYS A 461 29.01 1.88 -17.18
CA LYS A 461 27.56 1.67 -16.98
C LYS A 461 27.06 2.49 -15.80
N ARG A 462 26.13 3.41 -16.06
CA ARG A 462 25.44 4.14 -14.99
C ARG A 462 24.42 3.21 -14.34
N MET A 463 24.70 2.75 -13.13
CA MET A 463 23.71 2.08 -12.29
C MET A 463 22.78 3.13 -11.66
N LEU A 464 21.54 3.20 -12.12
CA LEU A 464 20.54 4.13 -11.58
C LEU A 464 19.70 3.48 -10.48
N ILE A 465 19.87 2.18 -10.29
CA ILE A 465 19.08 1.35 -9.40
C ILE A 465 19.98 0.74 -8.33
N ARG A 466 19.57 0.87 -7.07
CA ARG A 466 20.20 0.20 -5.94
C ARG A 466 19.63 -1.21 -5.79
N ARG A 467 20.28 -2.18 -6.45
CA ARG A 467 19.84 -3.59 -6.51
C ARG A 467 19.71 -4.28 -5.12
N GLN A 468 20.44 -3.78 -4.12
CA GLN A 468 20.29 -4.20 -2.72
C GLN A 468 18.85 -4.11 -2.20
N HIS A 469 18.03 -3.18 -2.70
CA HIS A 469 16.63 -3.06 -2.29
C HIS A 469 15.71 -4.09 -2.99
N VAL A 470 16.15 -4.74 -4.08
CA VAL A 470 15.41 -5.87 -4.69
C VAL A 470 15.47 -7.07 -3.77
N PHE A 471 16.65 -7.34 -3.21
CA PHE A 471 16.85 -8.44 -2.27
C PHE A 471 16.02 -8.27 -0.98
N ALA A 472 15.72 -7.03 -0.59
CA ALA A 472 14.84 -6.75 0.53
C ALA A 472 13.39 -7.26 0.30
N ILE A 473 12.90 -7.30 -0.94
CA ILE A 473 11.57 -7.85 -1.27
C ILE A 473 11.54 -9.37 -1.04
N GLY A 474 12.54 -10.09 -1.56
CA GLY A 474 12.64 -11.54 -1.36
C GLY A 474 12.90 -11.91 0.11
N ALA A 475 13.75 -11.14 0.79
CA ALA A 475 13.99 -11.31 2.22
C ALA A 475 12.70 -11.09 3.04
N ALA A 476 11.86 -10.13 2.65
CA ALA A 476 10.58 -9.91 3.32
C ALA A 476 9.66 -11.15 3.25
N TRP A 477 9.66 -11.92 2.15
CA TRP A 477 8.87 -13.14 2.03
C TRP A 477 9.40 -14.26 2.93
N VAL A 478 10.72 -14.46 2.91
CA VAL A 478 11.40 -15.50 3.68
C VAL A 478 11.33 -15.22 5.19
N ILE A 479 11.24 -13.95 5.58
CA ILE A 479 11.20 -13.57 7.00
C ILE A 479 9.77 -13.38 7.47
N THR A 480 8.94 -12.58 6.79
CA THR A 480 7.63 -12.16 7.31
C THR A 480 6.63 -13.30 7.38
N VAL A 481 6.52 -14.13 6.32
CA VAL A 481 5.53 -15.21 6.29
C VAL A 481 5.82 -16.25 7.37
N PRO A 482 7.06 -16.80 7.49
CA PRO A 482 7.37 -17.75 8.55
C PRO A 482 7.35 -17.13 9.94
N ALA A 483 7.88 -15.92 10.12
CA ALA A 483 7.89 -15.29 11.44
C ALA A 483 6.48 -15.00 11.97
N ALA A 484 5.58 -14.48 11.12
CA ALA A 484 4.18 -14.29 11.48
C ALA A 484 3.49 -15.63 11.73
N GLY A 485 3.78 -16.66 10.95
CA GLY A 485 3.24 -18.01 11.14
C GLY A 485 3.68 -18.66 12.45
N PHE A 486 4.96 -18.61 12.80
CA PHE A 486 5.46 -19.13 14.08
C PHE A 486 4.90 -18.34 15.27
N LEU A 487 4.81 -17.02 15.15
CA LEU A 487 4.20 -16.18 16.17
C LEU A 487 2.71 -16.52 16.34
N ALA A 488 1.97 -16.75 15.25
CA ALA A 488 0.57 -17.15 15.29
C ALA A 488 0.36 -18.54 15.89
N ALA A 489 1.23 -19.50 15.55
CA ALA A 489 1.23 -20.82 16.17
C ALA A 489 1.45 -20.74 17.69
N ALA A 490 2.41 -19.92 18.13
CA ALA A 490 2.66 -19.68 19.55
C ALA A 490 1.47 -18.99 20.24
N CYS A 491 0.88 -17.97 19.62
CA CYS A 491 -0.33 -17.31 20.12
C CYS A 491 -1.51 -18.30 20.23
N TYR A 492 -1.69 -19.17 19.24
CA TYR A 492 -2.73 -20.20 19.27
C TYR A 492 -2.53 -21.16 20.44
N MET A 493 -1.32 -21.72 20.60
CA MET A 493 -1.01 -22.64 21.71
C MET A 493 -1.24 -21.99 23.08
N LEU A 494 -0.89 -20.72 23.23
CA LEU A 494 -1.15 -19.97 24.45
C LEU A 494 -2.65 -19.78 24.70
N MET A 495 -3.42 -19.43 23.67
CA MET A 495 -4.87 -19.28 23.78
C MET A 495 -5.54 -20.60 24.18
N THR A 496 -5.16 -21.72 23.55
CA THR A 496 -5.69 -23.05 23.88
C THR A 496 -5.32 -23.49 25.30
N ALA A 497 -4.09 -23.21 25.75
CA ALA A 497 -3.65 -23.54 27.09
C ALA A 497 -4.41 -22.76 28.18
N VAL A 498 -4.85 -21.53 27.87
CA VAL A 498 -5.65 -20.71 28.78
C VAL A 498 -7.14 -21.08 28.74
N SER A 499 -7.65 -21.52 27.58
CA SER A 499 -9.07 -21.88 27.42
C SER A 499 -9.44 -23.28 27.93
N GLY A 500 -8.45 -24.17 28.14
CA GLY A 500 -8.64 -25.54 28.60
C GLY A 500 -8.78 -26.54 27.45
#